data_AF-A0A2V9NV24-F1
#
_entry.id   AF-A0A2V9NV24-F1
#
_cell.length_a   1.000
_cell.length_b   1.000
_cell.length_c   1.000
_cell.angle_alpha   90.00
_cell.angle_beta   90.00
_cell.angle_gamma   90.00
#
_symmetry.space_group_name_H-M   'P 1'
#
loop_
_entity.id
_entity.type
_entity.pdbx_description
1 polymer ?
#
loop_
_entity_poly.entity_id
_entity_poly.type
_entity_poly.pdbx_seq_one_letter_code
_entity_poly.pdbx_strand_id
1 'polypeptide(L)'
;MSQAAQAITRPPAEVVRETPVSQASNGICYAISGEMNLTASDVDRMVSAVPGSIAGALDRKAYYFVPLTVNQGDQTVIADRYDIALSDSAVCHRNLELGGSHCVFISTRLMDDKFSIAFEFYINVGHAFVERAGVSREFADLVWKQAESGIRGETSDLRERDYPLLAPNALAERLRKVTELFPPNPGFEFAVYYRRRA
;
A
#
# COMPACT_ATOMS: atom_id res chain seq x y z
N MET A 1 -29.66 -0.65 -27.98
CA MET A 1 -28.75 -0.38 -26.84
C MET A 1 -28.35 -1.73 -26.28
N SER A 2 -27.19 -2.28 -26.66
CA SER A 2 -26.73 -3.54 -26.07
C SER A 2 -26.38 -3.27 -24.61
N GLN A 3 -27.02 -3.99 -23.69
CA GLN A 3 -26.62 -4.03 -22.30
C GLN A 3 -25.16 -4.50 -22.29
N ALA A 4 -24.21 -3.64 -21.90
CA ALA A 4 -22.84 -4.08 -21.70
C ALA A 4 -22.88 -5.23 -20.68
N ALA A 5 -22.21 -6.34 -20.97
CA ALA A 5 -22.19 -7.48 -20.07
C ALA A 5 -21.66 -7.04 -18.70
N GLN A 6 -22.32 -7.48 -17.62
CA GLN A 6 -21.89 -7.23 -16.24
C GLN A 6 -20.51 -7.84 -15.98
N ALA A 7 -19.72 -7.23 -15.10
CA ALA A 7 -18.43 -7.80 -14.71
C ALA A 7 -18.59 -9.21 -14.12
N ILE A 8 -17.63 -10.09 -14.42
CA ILE A 8 -17.61 -11.44 -13.87
C ILE A 8 -16.92 -11.36 -12.52
N THR A 9 -17.62 -11.78 -11.47
CA THR A 9 -17.06 -11.87 -10.11
C THR A 9 -16.66 -13.29 -9.78
N ARG A 10 -15.47 -13.46 -9.21
CA ARG A 10 -14.94 -14.76 -8.76
C ARG A 10 -14.62 -14.74 -7.27
N PRO A 11 -14.70 -15.88 -6.56
CA PRO A 11 -14.17 -16.00 -5.21
C PRO A 11 -12.65 -15.75 -5.18
N PRO A 12 -12.09 -15.14 -4.11
CA PRO A 12 -10.65 -14.91 -3.97
C PRO A 12 -9.79 -16.17 -4.14
N ALA A 13 -10.23 -17.32 -3.62
CA ALA A 13 -9.52 -18.59 -3.75
C ALA A 13 -9.40 -19.07 -5.21
N GLU A 14 -10.40 -18.77 -6.04
CA GLU A 14 -10.36 -19.08 -7.48
C GLU A 14 -9.35 -18.17 -8.19
N VAL A 15 -9.36 -16.88 -7.90
CA VAL A 15 -8.37 -15.92 -8.44
C VAL A 15 -6.94 -16.33 -8.08
N VAL A 16 -6.69 -16.74 -6.83
CA VAL A 16 -5.38 -17.23 -6.38
C VAL A 16 -4.94 -18.46 -7.16
N ARG A 17 -5.86 -19.40 -7.41
CA ARG A 17 -5.57 -20.64 -8.16
C ARG A 17 -5.28 -20.36 -9.63
N GLU A 18 -5.96 -19.40 -10.22
CA GLU A 18 -5.87 -19.08 -11.66
C GLU A 18 -4.78 -18.06 -11.98
N THR A 19 -4.31 -17.31 -10.99
CA THR A 19 -3.34 -16.23 -11.18
C THR A 19 -2.02 -16.57 -10.48
N PRO A 20 -1.02 -17.11 -11.20
CA PRO A 20 0.28 -17.41 -10.64
C PRO A 20 0.95 -16.17 -10.06
N VAL A 21 1.57 -16.34 -8.90
CA VAL A 21 2.35 -15.30 -8.24
C VAL A 21 3.73 -15.20 -8.89
N SER A 22 4.13 -13.97 -9.19
CA SER A 22 5.50 -13.59 -9.55
C SER A 22 6.24 -13.08 -8.30
N GLN A 23 7.56 -13.18 -8.31
CA GLN A 23 8.39 -12.60 -7.26
C GLN A 23 9.30 -11.53 -7.86
N ALA A 24 9.23 -10.31 -7.34
CA ALA A 24 10.13 -9.23 -7.71
C ALA A 24 11.56 -9.49 -7.20
N SER A 25 12.55 -8.79 -7.75
CA SER A 25 13.97 -8.95 -7.40
C SER A 25 14.29 -8.66 -5.93
N ASN A 26 13.46 -7.86 -5.25
CA ASN A 26 13.56 -7.57 -3.82
C ASN A 26 12.90 -8.63 -2.93
N GLY A 27 12.23 -9.64 -3.49
CA GLY A 27 11.57 -10.73 -2.77
C GLY A 27 10.06 -10.56 -2.56
N ILE A 28 9.45 -9.43 -2.92
CA ILE A 28 8.00 -9.26 -2.81
C ILE A 28 7.28 -10.15 -3.81
N CYS A 29 6.35 -10.95 -3.30
CA CYS A 29 5.43 -11.77 -4.08
C CYS A 29 4.22 -10.95 -4.52
N TYR A 30 3.91 -10.94 -5.81
CA TYR A 30 2.75 -10.21 -6.35
C TYR A 30 2.13 -10.92 -7.55
N ALA A 31 0.89 -10.57 -7.86
CA ALA A 31 0.18 -11.04 -9.04
C ALA A 31 -0.73 -9.94 -9.60
N ILE A 32 -1.06 -10.06 -10.88
CA ILE A 32 -1.91 -9.16 -11.63
C ILE A 32 -3.03 -10.00 -12.24
N SER A 33 -4.29 -9.61 -12.05
CA SER A 33 -5.44 -10.32 -12.63
C SER A 33 -6.50 -9.33 -13.09
N GLY A 34 -7.08 -9.49 -14.28
CA GLY A 34 -8.16 -8.64 -14.80
C GLY A 34 -7.73 -7.33 -15.46
N GLU A 35 -8.71 -6.49 -15.82
CA GLU A 35 -8.50 -5.21 -16.51
C GLU A 35 -8.07 -4.07 -15.56
N MET A 36 -6.79 -3.71 -15.58
CA MET A 36 -6.22 -2.67 -14.73
C MET A 36 -6.08 -1.31 -15.43
N ASN A 37 -5.95 -0.25 -14.62
CA ASN A 37 -5.50 1.08 -15.05
C ASN A 37 -3.96 1.27 -14.93
N LEU A 38 -3.25 0.26 -14.43
CA LEU A 38 -1.79 0.18 -14.37
C LEU A 38 -1.24 -0.75 -15.45
N THR A 39 -0.06 -0.43 -15.97
CA THR A 39 0.70 -1.38 -16.79
C THR A 39 1.45 -2.37 -15.89
N ALA A 40 1.82 -3.53 -16.41
CA ALA A 40 2.62 -4.50 -15.67
C ALA A 40 3.98 -3.92 -15.23
N SER A 41 4.59 -3.04 -16.04
CA SER A 41 5.84 -2.36 -15.69
C SER A 41 5.66 -1.28 -14.61
N ASP A 42 4.50 -0.64 -14.52
CA ASP A 42 4.18 0.25 -13.38
C ASP A 42 4.12 -0.55 -12.08
N VAL A 43 3.45 -1.70 -12.08
CA VAL A 43 3.34 -2.59 -10.92
C VAL A 43 4.72 -3.12 -10.52
N ASP A 44 5.51 -3.61 -11.47
CA ASP A 44 6.84 -4.13 -11.20
C ASP A 44 7.76 -3.08 -10.59
N ARG A 45 7.74 -1.84 -11.11
CA ARG A 45 8.49 -0.71 -10.53
C ARG A 45 8.05 -0.38 -9.11
N MET A 46 6.73 -0.32 -8.89
CA MET A 46 6.14 -0.01 -7.59
C MET A 46 6.51 -1.06 -6.53
N VAL A 47 6.37 -2.33 -6.88
CA VAL A 47 6.72 -3.46 -6.02
C VAL A 47 8.22 -3.50 -5.74
N SER A 48 9.05 -3.28 -6.76
CA SER A 48 10.52 -3.30 -6.65
C SER A 48 11.08 -2.16 -5.78
N ALA A 49 10.31 -1.09 -5.54
CA ALA A 49 10.72 0.00 -4.66
C ALA A 49 10.68 -0.35 -3.16
N VAL A 50 10.08 -1.48 -2.78
CA VAL A 50 10.12 -1.95 -1.39
C VAL A 50 11.55 -2.38 -1.04
N PRO A 51 12.16 -1.87 0.05
CA PRO A 51 13.48 -2.31 0.48
C PRO A 51 13.53 -3.83 0.74
N GLY A 52 14.58 -4.51 0.27
CA GLY A 52 14.73 -5.96 0.43
C GLY A 52 14.71 -6.43 1.89
N SER A 53 15.18 -5.60 2.84
CA SER A 53 15.09 -5.89 4.27
C SER A 53 13.65 -5.91 4.80
N ILE A 54 12.78 -5.07 4.25
CA ILE A 54 11.35 -5.08 4.56
C ILE A 54 10.71 -6.29 3.89
N ALA A 55 10.97 -6.50 2.61
CA ALA A 55 10.41 -7.61 1.84
C ALA A 55 10.74 -8.98 2.45
N GLY A 56 11.98 -9.18 2.92
CA GLY A 56 12.42 -10.41 3.60
C GLY A 56 11.74 -10.67 4.95
N ALA A 57 11.01 -9.69 5.51
CA ALA A 57 10.18 -9.91 6.69
C ALA A 57 8.73 -10.31 6.33
N LEU A 58 8.32 -10.19 5.07
CA LEU A 58 6.93 -10.42 4.64
C LEU A 58 6.69 -11.86 4.16
N ASP A 59 7.27 -12.84 4.87
CA ASP A 59 7.14 -14.25 4.51
C ASP A 59 5.67 -14.67 4.33
N ARG A 60 5.40 -15.46 3.28
CA ARG A 60 4.07 -15.97 2.92
C ARG A 60 3.03 -14.90 2.52
N LYS A 61 3.39 -13.61 2.40
CA LYS A 61 2.49 -12.57 1.88
C LYS A 61 2.59 -12.45 0.37
N ALA A 62 1.44 -12.29 -0.29
CA ALA A 62 1.35 -12.04 -1.74
C ALA A 62 0.32 -10.94 -2.04
N TYR A 63 0.71 -9.97 -2.88
CA TYR A 63 -0.12 -8.81 -3.24
C TYR A 63 -0.75 -9.01 -4.61
N TYR A 64 -2.08 -9.07 -4.68
CA TYR A 64 -2.86 -9.25 -5.88
C TYR A 64 -3.43 -7.90 -6.34
N PHE A 65 -2.93 -7.37 -7.44
CA PHE A 65 -3.47 -6.18 -8.09
C PHE A 65 -4.64 -6.61 -8.99
N VAL A 66 -5.84 -6.18 -8.61
CA VAL A 66 -7.10 -6.59 -9.25
C VAL A 66 -7.94 -5.35 -9.59
N PRO A 67 -8.93 -5.44 -10.49
CA PRO A 67 -9.78 -4.29 -10.84
C PRO A 67 -10.57 -3.81 -9.63
N LEU A 68 -11.41 -4.69 -9.07
CA LEU A 68 -12.23 -4.40 -7.91
C LEU A 68 -12.28 -5.61 -6.99
N THR A 69 -12.02 -5.35 -5.71
CA THR A 69 -12.35 -6.22 -4.58
C THR A 69 -13.66 -5.70 -3.99
N VAL A 70 -14.68 -6.55 -3.93
CA VAL A 70 -16.07 -6.13 -3.66
C VAL A 70 -16.65 -6.94 -2.50
N ASN A 71 -17.39 -6.26 -1.62
CA ASN A 71 -18.22 -6.92 -0.62
C ASN A 71 -19.61 -7.18 -1.19
N GLN A 72 -19.98 -8.45 -1.37
CA GLN A 72 -21.33 -8.85 -1.73
C GLN A 72 -21.98 -9.53 -0.52
N GLY A 73 -22.70 -8.74 0.27
CA GLY A 73 -23.15 -9.16 1.60
C GLY A 73 -21.95 -9.50 2.48
N ASP A 74 -21.91 -10.72 3.00
CA ASP A 74 -20.83 -11.22 3.86
C ASP A 74 -19.66 -11.82 3.07
N GLN A 75 -19.76 -11.90 1.74
CA GLN A 75 -18.73 -12.50 0.89
C GLN A 75 -17.83 -11.44 0.26
N THR A 76 -16.53 -11.72 0.21
CA THR A 76 -15.61 -10.99 -0.66
C THR A 76 -15.56 -11.67 -2.02
N VAL A 77 -15.69 -10.89 -3.09
CA VAL A 77 -15.51 -11.34 -4.47
C VAL A 77 -14.56 -10.39 -5.22
N ILE A 78 -13.94 -10.90 -6.27
CA ILE A 78 -13.04 -10.14 -7.13
C ILE A 78 -13.68 -9.99 -8.51
N ALA A 79 -13.86 -8.76 -8.99
CA ALA A 79 -14.36 -8.49 -10.33
C ALA A 79 -13.22 -8.50 -11.36
N ASP A 80 -13.49 -9.04 -12.54
CA ASP A 80 -12.52 -9.12 -13.65
C ASP A 80 -12.28 -7.80 -14.39
N ARG A 81 -13.13 -6.80 -14.15
CA ARG A 81 -13.02 -5.43 -14.66
C ARG A 81 -13.77 -4.45 -13.76
N TYR A 82 -13.66 -3.16 -14.07
CA TYR A 82 -14.48 -2.14 -13.42
C TYR A 82 -15.95 -2.28 -13.84
N ASP A 83 -16.84 -2.21 -12.86
CA ASP A 83 -18.29 -2.14 -13.08
C ASP A 83 -18.86 -1.12 -12.10
N ILE A 84 -19.58 -0.13 -12.64
CA ILE A 84 -20.25 0.90 -11.84
C ILE A 84 -21.31 0.31 -10.91
N ALA A 85 -21.91 -0.83 -11.26
CA ALA A 85 -22.86 -1.51 -10.39
C ALA A 85 -22.18 -2.13 -9.15
N LEU A 86 -20.86 -2.33 -9.19
CA LEU A 86 -20.08 -2.91 -8.10
C LEU A 86 -19.27 -1.85 -7.32
N SER A 87 -19.13 -0.62 -7.84
CA SER A 87 -18.25 0.40 -7.26
C SER A 87 -18.63 0.79 -5.84
N ASP A 88 -19.92 0.91 -5.55
CA ASP A 88 -20.41 1.33 -4.22
C ASP A 88 -20.10 0.30 -3.13
N SER A 89 -19.87 -0.96 -3.52
CA SER A 89 -19.51 -2.06 -2.62
C SER A 89 -18.03 -2.46 -2.72
N ALA A 90 -17.25 -1.77 -3.56
CA ALA A 90 -15.83 -2.03 -3.71
C ALA A 90 -15.03 -1.43 -2.54
N VAL A 91 -13.92 -2.07 -2.20
CA VAL A 91 -12.98 -1.63 -1.16
C VAL A 91 -11.58 -1.46 -1.75
N CYS A 92 -10.78 -0.56 -1.17
CA CYS A 92 -9.41 -0.31 -1.61
C CYS A 92 -8.53 -1.57 -1.55
N HIS A 93 -8.67 -2.33 -0.46
CA HIS A 93 -8.00 -3.61 -0.31
C HIS A 93 -8.80 -4.61 0.54
N ARG A 94 -8.44 -5.88 0.47
CA ARG A 94 -8.86 -6.92 1.43
C ARG A 94 -7.71 -7.89 1.72
N ASN A 95 -7.49 -8.14 3.00
CA ASN A 95 -6.50 -9.12 3.49
C ASN A 95 -7.22 -10.43 3.81
N LEU A 96 -6.74 -11.55 3.26
CA LEU A 96 -7.30 -12.88 3.44
C LEU A 96 -6.18 -13.90 3.66
N GLU A 97 -6.44 -14.90 4.51
CA GLU A 97 -5.59 -16.08 4.57
C GLU A 97 -6.17 -17.16 3.66
N LEU A 98 -5.44 -17.54 2.62
CA LEU A 98 -5.87 -18.48 1.59
C LEU A 98 -4.77 -19.51 1.36
N GLY A 99 -5.07 -20.80 1.56
CA GLY A 99 -4.11 -21.88 1.29
C GLY A 99 -2.80 -21.79 2.10
N GLY A 100 -2.82 -21.14 3.27
CA GLY A 100 -1.62 -20.88 4.06
C GLY A 100 -0.77 -19.72 3.53
N SER A 101 -1.29 -18.86 2.66
CA SER A 101 -0.68 -17.59 2.29
C SER A 101 -1.54 -16.43 2.75
N HIS A 102 -0.89 -15.32 3.08
CA HIS A 102 -1.57 -14.07 3.39
C HIS A 102 -1.72 -13.25 2.10
N CYS A 103 -2.89 -13.30 1.49
CA CYS A 103 -3.19 -12.60 0.25
C CYS A 103 -3.76 -11.22 0.53
N VAL A 104 -3.22 -10.20 -0.12
CA VAL A 104 -3.71 -8.82 -0.08
C VAL A 104 -4.23 -8.48 -1.46
N PHE A 105 -5.55 -8.35 -1.63
CA PHE A 105 -6.16 -7.93 -2.89
C PHE A 105 -6.29 -6.41 -2.90
N ILE A 106 -5.74 -5.73 -3.90
CA ILE A 106 -5.72 -4.27 -4.03
C ILE A 106 -6.53 -3.87 -5.27
N SER A 107 -7.57 -3.07 -5.08
CA SER A 107 -8.48 -2.59 -6.14
C SER A 107 -7.88 -1.44 -6.92
N THR A 108 -7.26 -1.75 -8.04
CA THR A 108 -6.61 -0.76 -8.92
C THR A 108 -7.60 0.19 -9.59
N ARG A 109 -8.82 -0.27 -9.90
CA ARG A 109 -9.83 0.51 -10.66
C ARG A 109 -10.83 1.23 -9.77
N LEU A 110 -10.73 1.07 -8.44
CA LEU A 110 -11.48 1.89 -7.48
C LEU A 110 -10.80 3.25 -7.25
N MET A 111 -9.49 3.31 -7.46
CA MET A 111 -8.67 4.49 -7.27
C MET A 111 -8.40 5.14 -8.63
N ASP A 112 -8.51 6.46 -8.70
CA ASP A 112 -8.44 7.20 -9.98
C ASP A 112 -7.00 7.40 -10.49
N ASP A 113 -5.98 7.17 -9.65
CA ASP A 113 -4.60 7.50 -9.97
C ASP A 113 -3.56 6.52 -9.41
N LYS A 114 -2.36 6.54 -10.01
CA LYS A 114 -1.24 5.65 -9.66
C LYS A 114 -0.70 5.88 -8.25
N PHE A 115 -0.75 7.12 -7.76
CA PHE A 115 -0.27 7.45 -6.43
C PHE A 115 -1.16 6.82 -5.37
N SER A 116 -2.48 6.87 -5.54
CA SER A 116 -3.44 6.22 -4.63
C SER A 116 -3.21 4.70 -4.54
N ILE A 117 -2.94 4.03 -5.67
CA ILE A 117 -2.65 2.59 -5.68
C ILE A 117 -1.31 2.29 -4.99
N ALA A 118 -0.30 3.11 -5.25
CA ALA A 118 1.00 2.98 -4.60
C ALA A 118 0.91 3.21 -3.10
N PHE A 119 0.16 4.23 -2.67
CA PHE A 119 -0.11 4.51 -1.27
C PHE A 119 -0.77 3.32 -0.58
N GLU A 120 -1.81 2.75 -1.17
CA GLU A 120 -2.50 1.57 -0.66
C GLU A 120 -1.58 0.33 -0.57
N PHE A 121 -0.73 0.13 -1.57
CA PHE A 121 0.27 -0.93 -1.52
C PHE A 121 1.28 -0.72 -0.38
N TYR A 122 1.89 0.46 -0.30
CA TYR A 122 2.94 0.73 0.69
C TYR A 122 2.41 0.78 2.12
N ILE A 123 1.18 1.25 2.35
CA ILE A 123 0.58 1.20 3.69
C ILE A 123 0.37 -0.25 4.14
N ASN A 124 -0.09 -1.14 3.25
CA ASN A 124 -0.22 -2.57 3.56
C ASN A 124 1.15 -3.23 3.82
N VAL A 125 2.17 -2.89 3.03
CA VAL A 125 3.57 -3.33 3.29
C VAL A 125 4.03 -2.88 4.67
N GLY A 126 3.79 -1.61 5.03
CA GLY A 126 4.15 -1.05 6.33
C GLY A 126 3.45 -1.75 7.48
N HIS A 127 2.13 -1.94 7.39
CA HIS A 127 1.36 -2.69 8.40
C HIS A 127 1.89 -4.11 8.57
N ALA A 128 2.10 -4.82 7.47
CA ALA A 128 2.62 -6.19 7.47
C ALA A 128 4.03 -6.28 8.07
N PHE A 129 4.88 -5.30 7.80
CA PHE A 129 6.21 -5.24 8.37
C PHE A 129 6.16 -5.01 9.87
N VAL A 130 5.36 -4.04 10.33
CA VAL A 130 5.20 -3.73 11.76
C VAL A 130 4.61 -4.91 12.52
N GLU A 131 3.65 -5.62 11.92
CA GLU A 131 3.08 -6.86 12.48
C GLU A 131 4.18 -7.91 12.75
N ARG A 132 5.16 -8.02 11.84
CA ARG A 132 6.24 -9.01 11.95
C ARG A 132 7.42 -8.58 12.82
N ALA A 133 7.86 -7.34 12.65
CA ALA A 133 9.05 -6.78 13.29
C ALA A 133 8.73 -6.25 14.70
N GLY A 134 7.47 -5.92 14.95
CA GLY A 134 7.04 -5.19 16.14
C GLY A 134 7.46 -3.72 16.10
N VAL A 135 7.08 -3.00 17.14
CA VAL A 135 7.58 -1.67 17.45
C VAL A 135 8.31 -1.70 18.78
N SER A 136 9.18 -0.71 19.04
CA SER A 136 9.80 -0.60 20.36
C SER A 136 8.75 -0.32 21.43
N ARG A 137 9.00 -0.76 22.67
CA ARG A 137 8.07 -0.52 23.78
C ARG A 137 7.88 0.97 24.04
N GLU A 138 8.95 1.74 23.94
CA GLU A 138 8.94 3.19 24.14
C GLU A 138 8.04 3.89 23.12
N PHE A 139 8.05 3.43 21.87
CA PHE A 139 7.15 3.94 20.84
C PHE A 139 5.70 3.53 21.12
N ALA A 140 5.45 2.26 21.50
CA ALA A 140 4.12 1.79 21.85
C ALA A 140 3.52 2.56 23.03
N ASP A 141 4.31 2.77 24.10
CA ASP A 141 3.91 3.49 25.31
C ASP A 141 3.57 4.96 24.98
N LEU A 142 4.38 5.61 24.12
CA LEU A 142 4.12 6.96 23.65
C LEU A 142 2.77 7.06 22.91
N VAL A 143 2.56 6.18 21.92
CA VAL A 143 1.33 6.17 21.11
C VAL A 143 0.10 5.87 21.98
N TRP A 144 0.22 4.92 22.92
CA TRP A 144 -0.87 4.58 23.83
C TRP A 144 -1.25 5.74 24.76
N LYS A 145 -0.25 6.42 25.34
CA LYS A 145 -0.45 7.61 26.17
C LYS A 145 -1.17 8.73 25.41
N GLN A 146 -0.83 8.94 24.12
CA GLN A 146 -1.50 9.93 23.27
C GLN A 146 -2.96 9.56 23.01
N ALA A 147 -3.23 8.27 22.75
CA ALA A 147 -4.59 7.76 22.56
C ALA A 147 -5.46 7.95 23.81
N GLU A 148 -4.95 7.58 24.99
CA GLU A 148 -5.65 7.80 26.28
C GLU A 148 -5.88 9.29 26.57
N SER A 149 -4.97 10.16 26.12
CA SER A 149 -5.07 11.61 26.29
C SER A 149 -5.99 12.29 25.26
N GLY A 150 -6.59 11.54 24.33
CA GLY A 150 -7.49 12.07 23.31
C GLY A 150 -6.82 12.98 22.28
N ILE A 151 -5.50 12.86 22.10
CA ILE A 151 -4.72 13.66 21.15
C ILE A 151 -4.99 13.13 19.73
N ARG A 152 -5.46 13.99 18.82
CA ARG A 152 -5.70 13.64 17.41
C ARG A 152 -4.51 14.06 16.54
N GLY A 153 -3.74 13.11 15.98
CA GLY A 153 -2.75 13.38 14.92
C GLY A 153 -1.43 12.59 14.96
N GLU A 154 -0.75 12.50 13.81
CA GLU A 154 0.29 11.53 13.41
C GLU A 154 1.60 11.59 14.24
N THR A 155 1.75 10.66 15.19
CA THR A 155 2.85 10.43 16.17
C THR A 155 3.15 11.50 17.23
N SER A 156 2.52 12.66 17.22
CA SER A 156 2.19 13.46 18.43
C SER A 156 1.28 14.66 18.14
N ASP A 157 1.29 15.21 16.93
CA ASP A 157 1.84 16.57 16.76
C ASP A 157 3.14 16.77 17.59
N LEU A 158 4.31 16.44 16.99
CA LEU A 158 5.69 16.44 17.51
C LEU A 158 6.13 17.72 18.27
N ARG A 159 5.47 18.04 19.37
CA ARG A 159 5.79 19.15 20.27
C ARG A 159 5.48 18.79 21.72
N GLU A 160 6.52 19.04 22.52
CA GLU A 160 6.59 19.00 23.98
C GLU A 160 6.71 17.58 24.58
N ARG A 161 7.87 17.07 25.00
CA ARG A 161 9.18 17.65 25.39
C ARG A 161 10.25 16.55 25.22
N ASP A 162 11.49 16.96 24.99
CA ASP A 162 12.75 16.20 25.09
C ASP A 162 13.26 15.33 23.91
N TYR A 163 12.58 15.26 22.77
CA TYR A 163 13.23 14.76 21.54
C TYR A 163 13.76 15.93 20.70
N PRO A 164 15.06 15.94 20.32
CA PRO A 164 15.58 16.98 19.46
C PRO A 164 14.84 16.88 18.12
N LEU A 165 14.03 17.91 17.82
CA LEU A 165 13.52 18.13 16.47
C LEU A 165 14.69 17.95 15.52
N LEU A 166 14.52 17.11 14.48
CA LEU A 166 15.53 16.95 13.46
C LEU A 166 15.88 18.35 12.96
N ALA A 167 17.13 18.75 13.18
CA ALA A 167 17.63 20.00 12.65
C ALA A 167 17.28 20.06 11.15
N PRO A 168 16.96 21.23 10.58
CA PRO A 168 16.55 21.33 9.18
C PRO A 168 17.45 20.57 8.20
N ASN A 169 18.76 20.54 8.47
CA ASN A 169 19.72 19.74 7.72
C ASN A 169 19.48 18.23 7.83
N ALA A 170 19.25 17.71 9.03
CA ALA A 170 19.00 16.29 9.26
C ALA A 170 17.66 15.83 8.66
N LEU A 171 16.63 16.70 8.68
CA LEU A 171 15.37 16.45 7.96
C LEU A 171 15.60 16.43 6.45
N ALA A 172 16.35 17.39 5.91
CA ALA A 172 16.66 17.43 4.48
C ALA A 172 17.46 16.20 4.02
N GLU A 173 18.43 15.72 4.81
CA GLU A 173 19.14 14.47 4.48
C GLU A 173 18.19 13.28 4.41
N ARG A 174 17.25 13.16 5.35
CA ARG A 174 16.25 12.09 5.33
C ARG A 174 15.32 12.21 4.13
N LEU A 175 14.84 13.42 3.81
CA LEU A 175 14.00 13.65 2.64
C LEU A 175 14.74 13.34 1.33
N ARG A 176 16.01 13.73 1.20
CA ARG A 176 16.84 13.33 0.06
C ARG A 176 17.00 11.82 -0.02
N LYS A 177 17.16 11.13 1.11
CA LYS A 177 17.22 9.67 1.13
C LYS A 177 15.90 9.03 0.71
N VAL A 178 14.77 9.60 1.10
CA VAL A 178 13.44 9.18 0.62
C VAL A 178 13.34 9.39 -0.90
N THR A 179 13.77 10.54 -1.42
CA THR A 179 13.82 10.79 -2.87
C THR A 179 14.75 9.83 -3.62
N GLU A 180 15.88 9.44 -3.02
CA GLU A 180 16.78 8.45 -3.62
C GLU A 180 16.11 7.08 -3.73
N LEU A 181 15.37 6.68 -2.69
CA LEU A 181 14.62 5.42 -2.66
C LEU A 181 13.38 5.46 -3.57
N PHE A 182 12.76 6.64 -3.70
CA PHE A 182 11.53 6.88 -4.44
C PHE A 182 11.67 8.14 -5.31
N PRO A 183 12.38 8.06 -6.46
CA PRO A 183 12.65 9.23 -7.28
C PRO A 183 11.37 9.75 -7.95
N PRO A 184 11.26 11.08 -8.17
CA PRO A 184 10.15 11.67 -8.91
C PRO A 184 10.12 11.18 -10.37
N ASN A 185 8.95 11.27 -10.98
CA ASN A 185 8.75 10.87 -12.38
C ASN A 185 9.68 11.65 -13.34
N PRO A 186 10.04 11.06 -14.50
CA PRO A 186 10.85 11.75 -15.50
C PRO A 186 10.25 13.13 -15.87
N GLY A 187 11.07 14.18 -15.79
CA GLY A 187 10.67 15.57 -16.02
C GLY A 187 10.26 16.35 -14.76
N PHE A 188 10.27 15.71 -13.59
CA PHE A 188 10.04 16.36 -12.30
C PHE A 188 11.30 16.31 -11.43
N GLU A 189 11.57 17.38 -10.71
CA GLU A 189 12.73 17.50 -9.83
C GLU A 189 12.28 17.74 -8.39
N PHE A 190 12.86 16.99 -7.45
CA PHE A 190 12.66 17.22 -6.02
C PHE A 190 13.81 18.09 -5.50
N ALA A 191 13.47 19.24 -4.93
CA ALA A 191 14.44 20.16 -4.35
C ALA A 191 14.03 20.60 -2.95
N VAL A 192 14.98 20.60 -2.02
CA VAL A 192 14.79 21.10 -0.66
C VAL A 192 15.37 22.52 -0.57
N TYR A 193 14.50 23.51 -0.40
CA TYR A 193 14.90 24.92 -0.25
C TYR A 193 14.77 25.38 1.20
N TYR A 194 15.77 26.11 1.69
CA TYR A 194 15.71 26.76 2.99
C TYR A 194 15.36 28.23 2.83
N ARG A 195 14.30 28.69 3.51
CA ARG A 195 14.02 30.12 3.66
C ARG A 195 14.46 30.57 5.04
N ARG A 196 15.52 31.37 5.13
CA ARG A 196 15.84 32.10 6.36
C ARG A 196 14.79 33.20 6.55
N ARG A 197 14.16 33.26 7.72
CA ARG A 197 13.44 34.47 8.14
C ARG A 197 14.52 35.52 8.47
N ALA A 198 14.41 36.68 7.84
CA ALA A 198 15.13 37.88 8.25
C ALA A 198 14.55 38.42 9.56
#